data_AF-A0A2D8CDY6-F1
#
_entry.id   AF-A0A2D8CDY6-F1
#
_cell.length_a   1.000
_cell.length_b   1.000
_cell.length_c   1.000
_cell.angle_alpha   90.00
_cell.angle_beta   90.00
_cell.angle_gamma   90.00
#
_symmetry.space_group_name_H-M   'P 1'
#
loop_
_entity.id
_entity.type
_entity.pdbx_description
1 polymer ?
#
loop_
_entity_poly.entity_id
_entity_poly.type
_entity_poly.pdbx_seq_one_letter_code
_entity_poly.pdbx_strand_id
1 'polypeptide(L)'
;MIETIAQLLNEFKEVSLEKINRDDSDITHRPTIGNIFEGLTSELLEQAVFKGLNLKVVRQSFIYNEKNNISDEIDCMLVSGDGKHINFTNQYKYHISQVIAVIQVKKKLYANDIVDSHHNLHSVFRLRQDRLLSDGEKEMFYDAFRLLNSKPPPNYEDLHNYSAKEQLSYSTLLLEAVLPARIVFGYFGYKNEYELRNGFINKVENLLNEQVNEGNYLSGFSPATFPNLIICNNISIVKNNGMPFGIPFSDNKFFWEVLTSSTGDPIKNLLEIIWTKLSYKFGISSKIFGDDFSIEQTHPFLACTNKKIKGHLHGWDIYYHELSKNQLEIPLTSTPWKPVEINPNLQVILLILGSQGSIDIENDEEFLDYIQSHDLIKEEIIDKLVSSRLVYIENNQMRLLTDNLNVVNTPDGKIFAGDDKNGELQQFLLNYLEKKYK
;
A
#
# COMPACT_ATOMS: atom_id res chain seq x y z
N MET A 1 26.94 -9.22 6.15
CA MET A 1 26.24 -9.95 7.21
C MET A 1 24.76 -9.84 6.86
N ILE A 2 24.01 -10.94 6.84
CA ILE A 2 22.58 -10.92 6.55
C ILE A 2 21.87 -10.48 7.82
N GLU A 3 21.20 -9.33 7.78
CA GLU A 3 20.52 -8.72 8.93
C GLU A 3 19.00 -8.86 8.83
N THR A 4 18.45 -9.08 7.63
CA THR A 4 17.00 -9.19 7.41
C THR A 4 16.61 -10.36 6.52
N ILE A 5 15.33 -10.77 6.59
CA ILE A 5 14.77 -11.80 5.68
C ILE A 5 14.81 -11.31 4.22
N ALA A 6 14.57 -10.01 3.98
CA ALA A 6 14.67 -9.43 2.63
C ALA A 6 16.07 -9.60 2.04
N GLN A 7 17.12 -9.34 2.83
CA GLN A 7 18.51 -9.55 2.42
C GLN A 7 18.80 -11.04 2.14
N LEU A 8 18.32 -11.95 2.99
CA LEU A 8 18.48 -13.40 2.78
C LEU A 8 17.84 -13.85 1.46
N LEU A 9 16.61 -13.41 1.19
CA LEU A 9 15.89 -13.77 -0.03
C LEU A 9 16.51 -13.12 -1.28
N ASN A 10 17.06 -11.90 -1.16
CA ASN A 10 17.82 -11.29 -2.25
C ASN A 10 19.09 -12.11 -2.55
N GLU A 11 19.87 -12.49 -1.55
CA GLU A 11 21.06 -13.32 -1.77
C GLU A 11 20.69 -14.67 -2.40
N PHE A 12 19.62 -15.31 -1.91
CA PHE A 12 19.11 -16.55 -2.51
C PHE A 12 18.68 -16.36 -3.97
N LYS A 13 18.00 -15.24 -4.29
CA LYS A 13 17.63 -14.88 -5.67
C LYS A 13 18.86 -14.73 -6.55
N GLU A 14 19.87 -13.98 -6.13
CA GLU A 14 21.09 -13.75 -6.92
C GLU A 14 21.84 -15.06 -7.19
N VAL A 15 22.05 -15.89 -6.16
CA VAL A 15 22.70 -17.21 -6.31
C VAL A 15 21.91 -18.12 -7.27
N SER A 16 20.58 -18.09 -7.18
CA SER A 16 19.72 -18.86 -8.06
C SER A 16 19.79 -18.37 -9.52
N LEU A 17 19.88 -17.05 -9.73
CA LEU A 17 20.07 -16.48 -11.07
C LEU A 17 21.43 -16.83 -11.66
N GLU A 18 22.49 -16.81 -10.86
CA GLU A 18 23.82 -17.29 -11.29
C GLU A 18 23.78 -18.75 -11.71
N LYS A 19 23.10 -19.59 -10.92
CA LYS A 19 22.92 -21.02 -11.23
C LYS A 19 22.16 -21.22 -12.55
N ILE A 20 21.03 -20.53 -12.74
CA ILE A 20 20.26 -20.58 -13.99
C ILE A 20 21.13 -20.14 -15.18
N ASN A 21 21.90 -19.06 -15.03
CA ASN A 21 22.77 -18.58 -16.09
C ASN A 21 23.93 -19.54 -16.41
N ARG A 22 24.40 -20.32 -15.44
CA ARG A 22 25.46 -21.31 -15.66
C ARG A 22 24.93 -22.61 -16.24
N ASP A 23 23.85 -23.13 -15.65
CA ASP A 23 23.40 -24.51 -15.85
C ASP A 23 22.31 -24.62 -16.93
N ASP A 24 21.55 -23.54 -17.19
CA ASP A 24 20.37 -23.53 -18.07
C ASP A 24 20.49 -22.53 -19.25
N SER A 25 21.70 -22.02 -19.53
CA SER A 25 21.92 -21.00 -20.58
C SER A 25 21.65 -21.49 -22.01
N ASP A 26 21.69 -22.80 -22.23
CA ASP A 26 21.40 -23.47 -23.50
C ASP A 26 19.89 -23.63 -23.76
N ILE A 27 19.04 -23.44 -22.74
CA ILE A 27 17.58 -23.53 -22.87
C ILE A 27 17.04 -22.32 -23.64
N THR A 28 16.51 -22.58 -24.84
CA THR A 28 15.92 -21.55 -25.73
C THR A 28 14.39 -21.64 -25.85
N HIS A 29 13.78 -22.74 -25.36
CA HIS A 29 12.34 -22.95 -25.41
C HIS A 29 11.61 -21.99 -24.46
N ARG A 30 10.85 -21.02 -25.02
CA ARG A 30 10.24 -19.92 -24.25
C ARG A 30 9.36 -20.38 -23.08
N PRO A 31 8.46 -21.38 -23.22
CA PRO A 31 7.69 -21.89 -22.07
C PRO A 31 8.55 -22.48 -20.96
N THR A 32 9.64 -23.18 -21.30
CA THR A 32 10.56 -23.74 -20.30
C THR A 32 11.26 -22.62 -19.54
N ILE A 33 11.68 -21.57 -20.24
CA ILE A 33 12.26 -20.36 -19.61
C ILE A 33 11.23 -19.74 -18.64
N GLY A 34 9.97 -19.60 -19.04
CA GLY A 34 8.89 -19.13 -18.16
C GLY A 34 8.80 -19.96 -16.87
N ASN A 35 8.66 -21.28 -17.02
CA ASN A 35 8.58 -22.23 -15.90
C ASN A 35 9.77 -22.14 -14.91
N ILE A 36 10.98 -21.85 -15.40
CA ILE A 36 12.17 -21.67 -14.55
C ILE A 36 11.99 -20.45 -13.64
N PHE A 37 11.63 -19.29 -14.21
CA PHE A 37 11.46 -18.06 -13.42
C PHE A 37 10.22 -18.12 -12.52
N GLU A 38 9.14 -18.76 -12.96
CA GLU A 38 7.98 -19.06 -12.13
C GLU A 38 8.32 -19.98 -10.96
N GLY A 39 9.16 -21.00 -11.21
CA GLY A 39 9.70 -21.89 -10.18
C GLY A 39 10.51 -21.13 -9.14
N LEU A 40 11.46 -20.29 -9.58
CA LEU A 40 12.25 -19.45 -8.68
C LEU A 40 11.37 -18.48 -7.86
N THR A 41 10.34 -17.88 -8.49
CA THR A 41 9.40 -17.02 -7.77
C THR A 41 8.63 -17.82 -6.72
N SER A 42 8.22 -19.06 -7.03
CA SER A 42 7.56 -19.94 -6.06
C SER A 42 8.46 -20.24 -4.87
N GLU A 43 9.72 -20.63 -5.13
CA GLU A 43 10.69 -20.93 -4.06
C GLU A 43 10.95 -19.72 -3.17
N LEU A 44 11.12 -18.53 -3.75
CA LEU A 44 11.27 -17.28 -2.98
C LEU A 44 10.09 -17.04 -2.03
N LEU A 45 8.86 -17.21 -2.52
CA LEU A 45 7.66 -17.01 -1.72
C LEU A 45 7.48 -18.08 -0.65
N GLU A 46 7.82 -19.34 -0.94
CA GLU A 46 7.76 -20.44 0.02
C GLU A 46 8.68 -20.20 1.22
N GLN A 47 9.84 -19.57 1.00
CA GLN A 47 10.73 -19.14 2.09
C GLN A 47 10.22 -17.91 2.84
N ALA A 48 9.37 -17.09 2.22
CA ALA A 48 8.86 -15.85 2.79
C ALA A 48 7.62 -16.03 3.70
N VAL A 49 6.94 -17.17 3.65
CA VAL A 49 5.62 -17.34 4.30
C VAL A 49 5.66 -18.11 5.61
N PHE A 50 4.74 -17.79 6.52
CA PHE A 50 4.69 -18.39 7.85
C PHE A 50 4.13 -19.82 7.83
N LYS A 51 4.82 -20.73 8.53
CA LYS A 51 4.32 -22.07 8.80
C LYS A 51 3.11 -22.01 9.75
N GLY A 52 2.18 -22.96 9.60
CA GLY A 52 1.01 -23.09 10.49
C GLY A 52 -0.24 -22.33 10.04
N LEU A 53 -0.16 -21.48 9.01
CA LEU A 53 -1.30 -20.72 8.46
C LEU A 53 -2.02 -21.41 7.28
N ASN A 54 -1.69 -22.69 7.02
CA ASN A 54 -2.14 -23.43 5.84
C ASN A 54 -1.96 -22.64 4.52
N LEU A 55 -0.83 -21.95 4.42
CA LEU A 55 -0.44 -21.20 3.23
C LEU A 55 0.23 -22.13 2.22
N LYS A 56 -0.05 -21.91 0.95
CA LYS A 56 0.58 -22.62 -0.16
C LYS A 56 0.94 -21.64 -1.27
N VAL A 57 2.04 -21.92 -1.95
CA VAL A 57 2.37 -21.28 -3.20
C VAL A 57 1.99 -22.24 -4.32
N VAL A 58 1.19 -21.76 -5.27
CA VAL A 58 0.72 -22.56 -6.41
C VAL A 58 1.05 -21.84 -7.70
N ARG A 59 1.35 -22.62 -8.74
CA ARG A 59 1.70 -22.09 -10.06
C ARG A 59 0.63 -22.41 -11.09
N GLN A 60 0.56 -21.60 -12.15
CA GLN A 60 -0.27 -21.82 -13.33
C GLN A 60 -1.69 -22.25 -12.95
N SER A 61 -2.35 -21.44 -12.12
CA SER A 61 -3.61 -21.80 -11.47
C SER A 61 -4.64 -20.68 -11.61
N PHE A 62 -5.90 -20.97 -11.30
CA PHE A 62 -7.03 -20.08 -11.59
C PHE A 62 -7.74 -19.61 -10.32
N ILE A 63 -8.46 -18.50 -10.44
CA ILE A 63 -9.28 -17.94 -9.37
C ILE A 63 -10.73 -17.96 -9.81
N TYR A 64 -11.66 -18.28 -8.90
CA TYR A 64 -13.08 -18.15 -9.14
C TYR A 64 -13.78 -17.36 -8.03
N ASN A 65 -14.95 -16.80 -8.35
CA ASN A 65 -15.82 -16.13 -7.38
C ASN A 65 -17.14 -16.91 -7.18
N GLU A 66 -18.05 -16.37 -6.36
CA GLU A 66 -19.32 -17.05 -6.03
C GLU A 66 -20.23 -17.25 -7.24
N LYS A 67 -20.04 -16.44 -8.30
CA LYS A 67 -20.77 -16.55 -9.57
C LYS A 67 -20.11 -17.54 -10.55
N ASN A 68 -19.07 -18.25 -10.13
CA ASN A 68 -18.25 -19.12 -10.97
C ASN A 68 -17.58 -18.42 -12.17
N ASN A 69 -17.42 -17.10 -12.12
CA ASN A 69 -16.51 -16.41 -13.05
C ASN A 69 -15.09 -16.85 -12.74
N ILE A 70 -14.26 -17.03 -13.77
CA ILE A 70 -12.88 -17.52 -13.64
C ILE A 70 -11.91 -16.45 -14.16
N SER A 71 -10.77 -16.29 -13.51
CA SER A 71 -9.66 -15.47 -14.00
C SER A 71 -8.99 -16.09 -15.22
N ASP A 72 -8.09 -15.33 -15.84
CA ASP A 72 -7.07 -15.93 -16.69
C ASP A 72 -6.09 -16.76 -15.82
N GLU A 73 -5.23 -17.56 -16.46
CA GLU A 73 -4.21 -18.34 -15.74
C GLU A 73 -3.20 -17.40 -15.06
N ILE A 74 -2.90 -17.66 -13.80
CA ILE A 74 -1.95 -16.88 -13.00
C ILE A 74 -0.68 -17.71 -12.78
N ASP A 75 0.46 -17.14 -13.17
CA ASP A 75 1.78 -17.77 -13.10
C ASP A 75 2.11 -18.27 -11.69
N CYS A 76 1.90 -17.42 -10.67
CA CYS A 76 2.14 -17.77 -9.27
C CYS A 76 1.12 -17.10 -8.35
N MET A 77 0.61 -17.85 -7.37
CA MET A 77 -0.32 -17.36 -6.35
C MET A 77 0.09 -17.82 -4.96
N LEU A 78 -0.04 -16.91 -3.99
CA LEU A 78 -0.05 -17.25 -2.58
C LEU A 78 -1.49 -17.41 -2.12
N VAL A 79 -1.82 -18.59 -1.60
CA VAL A 79 -3.18 -18.99 -1.25
C VAL A 79 -3.25 -19.60 0.15
N SER A 80 -4.46 -19.63 0.71
CA SER A 80 -4.80 -20.30 1.97
C SER A 80 -5.76 -21.46 1.74
N GLY A 81 -5.44 -22.64 2.27
CA GLY A 81 -6.21 -23.86 2.06
C GLY A 81 -5.81 -24.66 0.83
N ASP A 82 -6.62 -25.67 0.48
CA ASP A 82 -6.26 -26.69 -0.52
C ASP A 82 -6.74 -26.39 -1.95
N GLY A 83 -7.73 -25.50 -2.08
CA GLY A 83 -8.36 -25.20 -3.38
C GLY A 83 -9.09 -26.42 -3.97
N LYS A 84 -9.42 -26.34 -5.26
CA LYS A 84 -10.05 -27.44 -6.02
C LYS A 84 -9.09 -27.87 -7.13
N HIS A 85 -8.60 -29.10 -7.05
CA HIS A 85 -7.75 -29.69 -8.08
C HIS A 85 -8.49 -29.76 -9.43
N ILE A 86 -7.79 -29.45 -10.52
CA ILE A 86 -8.31 -29.59 -11.88
C ILE A 86 -7.93 -30.98 -12.38
N ASN A 87 -8.93 -31.79 -12.75
CA ASN A 87 -8.70 -33.18 -13.14
C ASN A 87 -7.67 -33.28 -14.27
N PHE A 88 -6.74 -34.23 -14.13
CA PHE A 88 -5.69 -34.55 -15.09
C PHE A 88 -4.63 -33.45 -15.31
N THR A 89 -4.53 -32.46 -14.43
CA THR A 89 -3.47 -31.44 -14.44
C THR A 89 -2.80 -31.34 -13.06
N ASN A 90 -1.74 -30.55 -12.93
CA ASN A 90 -1.18 -30.16 -11.63
C ASN A 90 -1.74 -28.81 -11.14
N GLN A 91 -2.80 -28.32 -11.79
CA GLN A 91 -3.35 -26.98 -11.58
C GLN A 91 -4.55 -27.02 -10.63
N TYR A 92 -4.83 -25.89 -10.01
CA TYR A 92 -5.90 -25.75 -9.05
C TYR A 92 -6.74 -24.51 -9.37
N LYS A 93 -7.98 -24.52 -8.88
CA LYS A 93 -8.82 -23.32 -8.80
C LYS A 93 -9.10 -22.97 -7.35
N TYR A 94 -8.88 -21.71 -7.00
CA TYR A 94 -9.09 -21.18 -5.65
C TYR A 94 -10.23 -20.17 -5.63
N HIS A 95 -11.01 -20.16 -4.56
CA HIS A 95 -11.98 -19.09 -4.39
C HIS A 95 -11.24 -17.78 -4.11
N ILE A 96 -11.71 -16.64 -4.61
CA ILE A 96 -11.02 -15.35 -4.46
C ILE A 96 -10.71 -15.00 -3.01
N SER A 97 -11.57 -15.37 -2.05
CA SER A 97 -11.34 -15.13 -0.62
C SER A 97 -10.16 -15.94 -0.04
N GLN A 98 -9.70 -16.98 -0.73
CA GLN A 98 -8.56 -17.81 -0.34
C GLN A 98 -7.23 -17.27 -0.87
N VAL A 99 -7.26 -16.34 -1.82
CA VAL A 99 -6.07 -15.82 -2.50
C VAL A 99 -5.54 -14.60 -1.75
N ILE A 100 -4.27 -14.62 -1.37
CA ILE A 100 -3.58 -13.52 -0.69
C ILE A 100 -2.89 -12.61 -1.70
N ALA A 101 -2.16 -13.21 -2.64
CA ALA A 101 -1.43 -12.49 -3.68
C ALA A 101 -1.40 -13.27 -4.99
N VAL A 102 -1.36 -12.53 -6.09
CA VAL A 102 -1.22 -13.01 -7.47
C VAL A 102 -0.03 -12.34 -8.12
N ILE A 103 0.84 -13.10 -8.76
CA ILE A 103 2.10 -12.63 -9.30
C ILE A 103 2.20 -13.05 -10.76
N GLN A 104 2.34 -12.07 -11.65
CA GLN A 104 2.75 -12.29 -13.03
C GLN A 104 4.28 -12.24 -13.11
N VAL A 105 4.89 -13.28 -13.67
CA VAL A 105 6.35 -13.43 -13.74
C VAL A 105 6.84 -13.14 -15.15
N LYS A 106 7.92 -12.36 -15.26
CA LYS A 106 8.60 -12.06 -16.52
C LYS A 106 10.11 -12.25 -16.35
N LYS A 107 10.75 -12.93 -17.30
CA LYS A 107 12.22 -12.95 -17.37
C LYS A 107 12.75 -11.53 -17.59
N LYS A 108 12.27 -10.86 -18.64
CA LYS A 108 12.57 -9.46 -18.95
C LYS A 108 11.28 -8.67 -18.92
N LEU A 109 11.28 -7.55 -18.21
CA LEU A 109 10.12 -6.68 -18.09
C LEU A 109 10.39 -5.36 -18.80
N TYR A 110 9.73 -5.18 -19.95
CA TYR A 110 9.66 -3.91 -20.68
C TYR A 110 8.23 -3.42 -20.79
N ALA A 111 8.01 -2.26 -21.41
CA ALA A 111 6.71 -1.59 -21.43
C ALA A 111 5.53 -2.47 -21.91
N ASN A 112 5.72 -3.28 -22.97
CA ASN A 112 4.68 -4.21 -23.43
C ASN A 112 4.40 -5.29 -22.37
N ASP A 113 5.44 -5.83 -21.74
CA ASP A 113 5.29 -6.84 -20.70
C ASP A 113 4.55 -6.29 -19.47
N ILE A 114 4.76 -5.02 -19.10
CA ILE A 114 4.03 -4.35 -18.01
C ILE A 114 2.53 -4.29 -18.34
N VAL A 115 2.18 -3.84 -19.54
CA VAL A 115 0.78 -3.74 -19.99
C VAL A 115 0.13 -5.11 -20.10
N ASP A 116 0.81 -6.10 -20.67
CA ASP A 116 0.30 -7.47 -20.79
C ASP A 116 0.06 -8.07 -19.41
N SER A 117 0.99 -7.83 -18.47
CA SER A 117 0.83 -8.26 -17.07
C SER A 117 -0.34 -7.56 -16.39
N HIS A 118 -0.50 -6.25 -16.61
CA HIS A 118 -1.64 -5.48 -16.10
C HIS A 118 -2.97 -6.04 -16.62
N HIS A 119 -3.06 -6.37 -17.92
CA HIS A 119 -4.25 -6.98 -18.50
C HIS A 119 -4.57 -8.35 -17.90
N ASN A 120 -3.56 -9.20 -17.69
CA ASN A 120 -3.77 -10.51 -17.05
C ASN A 120 -4.27 -10.34 -15.60
N LEU A 121 -3.62 -9.47 -14.83
CA LEU A 121 -4.01 -9.16 -13.44
C LEU A 121 -5.38 -8.46 -13.36
N HIS A 122 -5.82 -7.77 -14.42
CA HIS A 122 -7.16 -7.21 -14.52
C HIS A 122 -8.25 -8.30 -14.61
N SER A 123 -7.92 -9.53 -15.03
CA SER A 123 -8.86 -10.67 -14.92
C SER A 123 -9.28 -10.94 -13.47
N VAL A 124 -8.34 -10.80 -12.52
CA VAL A 124 -8.61 -10.95 -11.08
C VAL A 124 -9.47 -9.79 -10.55
N PHE A 125 -9.20 -8.55 -10.99
CA PHE A 125 -10.04 -7.40 -10.65
C PHE A 125 -11.50 -7.55 -11.13
N ARG A 126 -11.71 -8.21 -12.27
CA ARG A 126 -13.05 -8.51 -12.81
C ARG A 126 -13.84 -9.53 -11.99
N LEU A 127 -13.17 -10.28 -11.10
CA LEU A 127 -13.82 -11.20 -10.17
C LEU A 127 -14.41 -10.51 -8.93
N ARG A 128 -14.16 -9.20 -8.75
CA ARG A 128 -14.72 -8.42 -7.64
C ARG A 128 -16.23 -8.63 -7.53
N GLN A 129 -16.70 -8.70 -6.30
CA GLN A 129 -18.12 -8.90 -6.00
C GLN A 129 -18.46 -8.18 -4.69
N ASP A 130 -19.70 -7.74 -4.59
CA ASP A 130 -20.22 -7.21 -3.34
C ASP A 130 -20.35 -8.36 -2.36
N ARG A 131 -19.66 -8.23 -1.22
CA ARG A 131 -19.74 -9.16 -0.11
C ARG A 131 -19.43 -8.45 1.19
N LEU A 132 -19.80 -9.09 2.30
CA LEU A 132 -19.38 -8.65 3.62
C LEU A 132 -17.85 -8.79 3.74
N LEU A 133 -17.24 -7.78 4.35
CA LEU A 133 -15.84 -7.81 4.74
C LEU A 133 -15.66 -8.77 5.92
N SER A 134 -14.57 -9.51 5.90
CA SER A 134 -14.05 -10.11 7.14
C SER A 134 -13.51 -9.01 8.06
N ASP A 135 -13.33 -9.33 9.34
CA ASP A 135 -12.83 -8.35 10.33
C ASP A 135 -11.48 -7.76 9.91
N GLY A 136 -10.56 -8.59 9.44
CA GLY A 136 -9.26 -8.14 8.94
C GLY A 136 -9.33 -7.24 7.72
N GLU A 137 -10.23 -7.52 6.77
CA GLU A 137 -10.45 -6.66 5.61
C GLU A 137 -11.07 -5.33 5.99
N LYS A 138 -11.97 -5.34 6.99
CA LYS A 138 -12.55 -4.12 7.55
C LYS A 138 -11.46 -3.29 8.24
N GLU A 139 -10.61 -3.89 9.05
CA GLU A 139 -9.50 -3.18 9.70
C GLU A 139 -8.53 -2.59 8.66
N MET A 140 -8.10 -3.37 7.67
CA MET A 140 -7.22 -2.88 6.59
C MET A 140 -7.85 -1.70 5.84
N PHE A 141 -9.14 -1.77 5.55
CA PHE A 141 -9.88 -0.69 4.91
C PHE A 141 -9.94 0.57 5.77
N TYR A 142 -10.23 0.42 7.07
CA TYR A 142 -10.30 1.54 8.02
C TYR A 142 -8.94 2.21 8.18
N ASP A 143 -7.88 1.43 8.37
CA ASP A 143 -6.53 1.96 8.57
C ASP A 143 -6.04 2.68 7.30
N ALA A 144 -6.29 2.10 6.11
CA ALA A 144 -5.95 2.74 4.84
C ALA A 144 -6.72 4.05 4.63
N PHE A 145 -8.02 4.06 4.93
CA PHE A 145 -8.86 5.25 4.78
C PHE A 145 -8.43 6.36 5.75
N ARG A 146 -8.14 6.02 7.01
CA ARG A 146 -7.63 6.94 8.03
C ARG A 146 -6.29 7.55 7.63
N LEU A 147 -5.35 6.72 7.18
CA LEU A 147 -4.03 7.20 6.72
C LEU A 147 -4.17 8.23 5.60
N LEU A 148 -5.00 7.93 4.60
CA LEU A 148 -5.12 8.76 3.40
C LEU A 148 -6.00 10.01 3.60
N ASN A 149 -7.12 9.91 4.33
CA ASN A 149 -8.08 11.00 4.48
C ASN A 149 -7.98 11.74 5.82
N SER A 150 -7.15 11.28 6.76
CA SER A 150 -7.03 11.85 8.12
C SER A 150 -8.34 11.85 8.92
N LYS A 151 -9.24 10.88 8.64
CA LYS A 151 -10.51 10.66 9.36
C LYS A 151 -11.02 9.23 9.12
N PRO A 152 -11.89 8.66 9.96
CA PRO A 152 -12.45 7.34 9.73
C PRO A 152 -13.36 7.29 8.49
N PRO A 153 -13.54 6.10 7.88
CA PRO A 153 -14.50 5.93 6.80
C PRO A 153 -15.93 6.09 7.32
N PRO A 154 -16.84 6.72 6.56
CA PRO A 154 -18.25 6.78 6.90
C PRO A 154 -18.95 5.43 6.83
N ASN A 155 -20.16 5.38 7.39
CA ASN A 155 -21.12 4.35 6.99
C ASN A 155 -21.46 4.50 5.51
N TYR A 156 -21.72 3.38 4.84
CA TYR A 156 -22.04 3.39 3.41
C TYR A 156 -23.26 4.28 3.08
N GLU A 157 -24.27 4.29 3.95
CA GLU A 157 -25.49 5.10 3.80
C GLU A 157 -25.18 6.60 3.79
N ASP A 158 -24.16 7.04 4.54
CA ASP A 158 -23.79 8.45 4.68
C ASP A 158 -22.80 8.91 3.61
N LEU A 159 -22.24 7.99 2.81
CA LEU A 159 -21.16 8.26 1.84
C LEU A 159 -21.52 9.39 0.85
N HIS A 160 -22.79 9.52 0.49
CA HIS A 160 -23.27 10.56 -0.42
C HIS A 160 -23.09 12.00 0.12
N ASN A 161 -22.94 12.16 1.45
CA ASN A 161 -22.70 13.44 2.11
C ASN A 161 -21.21 13.83 2.15
N TYR A 162 -20.30 12.93 1.77
CA TYR A 162 -18.86 13.16 1.80
C TYR A 162 -18.37 13.80 0.50
N SER A 163 -17.17 14.37 0.53
CA SER A 163 -16.57 14.98 -0.66
C SER A 163 -16.32 13.94 -1.76
N ALA A 164 -16.26 14.38 -3.02
CA ALA A 164 -15.98 13.47 -4.15
C ALA A 164 -14.66 12.68 -3.98
N LYS A 165 -13.65 13.32 -3.37
CA LYS A 165 -12.36 12.70 -2.99
C LYS A 165 -12.58 11.49 -2.07
N GLU A 166 -13.39 11.66 -1.03
CA GLU A 166 -13.68 10.63 -0.04
C GLU A 166 -14.54 9.51 -0.63
N GLN A 167 -15.53 9.84 -1.46
CA GLN A 167 -16.35 8.82 -2.12
C GLN A 167 -15.53 7.90 -3.04
N LEU A 168 -14.58 8.49 -3.78
CA LEU A 168 -13.70 7.75 -4.68
C LEU A 168 -12.64 6.94 -3.95
N SER A 169 -12.01 7.52 -2.91
CA SER A 169 -11.05 6.79 -2.09
C SER A 169 -11.74 5.66 -1.33
N TYR A 170 -12.93 5.88 -0.74
CA TYR A 170 -13.74 4.85 -0.09
C TYR A 170 -13.90 3.61 -0.97
N SER A 171 -14.45 3.81 -2.19
CA SER A 171 -14.75 2.71 -3.11
C SER A 171 -13.48 1.98 -3.57
N THR A 172 -12.40 2.72 -3.80
CA THR A 172 -11.12 2.15 -4.23
C THR A 172 -10.47 1.34 -3.11
N LEU A 173 -10.39 1.90 -1.90
CA LEU A 173 -9.75 1.28 -0.74
C LEU A 173 -10.51 0.05 -0.26
N LEU A 174 -11.84 0.07 -0.35
CA LEU A 174 -12.67 -1.11 -0.07
C LEU A 174 -12.31 -2.27 -1.01
N LEU A 175 -12.16 -1.99 -2.30
CA LEU A 175 -11.73 -3.01 -3.28
C LEU A 175 -10.30 -3.48 -3.00
N GLU A 176 -9.38 -2.57 -2.65
CA GLU A 176 -8.01 -2.91 -2.31
C GLU A 176 -7.91 -3.81 -1.07
N ALA A 177 -8.77 -3.62 -0.07
CA ALA A 177 -8.82 -4.49 1.10
C ALA A 177 -9.26 -5.93 0.73
N VAL A 178 -10.27 -6.05 -0.13
CA VAL A 178 -10.92 -7.33 -0.51
C VAL A 178 -10.14 -8.14 -1.55
N LEU A 179 -9.48 -7.46 -2.49
CA LEU A 179 -8.78 -8.13 -3.58
C LEU A 179 -7.40 -8.65 -3.12
N PRO A 180 -6.90 -9.74 -3.74
CA PRO A 180 -5.54 -10.17 -3.52
C PRO A 180 -4.56 -9.09 -4.01
N ALA A 181 -3.38 -9.05 -3.39
CA ALA A 181 -2.29 -8.20 -3.87
C ALA A 181 -1.90 -8.62 -5.29
N ARG A 182 -1.85 -7.67 -6.22
CA ARG A 182 -1.52 -7.89 -7.63
C ARG A 182 -0.11 -7.41 -7.91
N ILE A 183 0.77 -8.32 -8.33
CA ILE A 183 2.20 -8.06 -8.42
C ILE A 183 2.72 -8.45 -9.80
N VAL A 184 3.59 -7.64 -10.38
CA VAL A 184 4.37 -7.98 -11.57
C VAL A 184 5.83 -8.15 -11.15
N PHE A 185 6.42 -9.31 -11.43
CA PHE A 185 7.79 -9.63 -11.06
C PHE A 185 8.66 -9.86 -12.30
N GLY A 186 9.47 -8.85 -12.63
CA GLY A 186 10.49 -8.90 -13.68
C GLY A 186 11.89 -9.11 -13.12
N TYR A 187 12.54 -10.23 -13.45
CA TYR A 187 13.91 -10.51 -12.99
C TYR A 187 14.96 -9.60 -13.66
N PHE A 188 14.73 -9.27 -14.92
CA PHE A 188 15.56 -8.37 -15.72
C PHE A 188 14.67 -7.34 -16.42
N GLY A 189 15.26 -6.38 -17.13
CA GLY A 189 14.50 -5.41 -17.91
C GLY A 189 15.26 -4.10 -18.09
N TYR A 190 14.59 -3.00 -17.75
CA TYR A 190 15.19 -1.67 -17.71
C TYR A 190 16.37 -1.59 -16.74
N LYS A 191 17.36 -0.76 -17.09
CA LYS A 191 18.62 -0.70 -16.33
C LYS A 191 18.56 0.22 -15.12
N ASN A 192 17.69 1.23 -15.18
CA ASN A 192 17.55 2.24 -14.14
C ASN A 192 16.10 2.73 -14.05
N GLU A 193 15.79 3.39 -12.94
CA GLU A 193 14.44 3.87 -12.62
C GLU A 193 13.89 4.84 -13.69
N TYR A 194 14.74 5.70 -14.24
CA TYR A 194 14.38 6.64 -15.30
C TYR A 194 13.86 5.91 -16.54
N GLU A 195 14.56 4.87 -17.00
CA GLU A 195 14.16 4.08 -18.17
C GLU A 195 12.84 3.31 -17.93
N LEU A 196 12.65 2.75 -16.73
CA LEU A 196 11.41 2.05 -16.36
C LEU A 196 10.21 3.00 -16.40
N ARG A 197 10.34 4.16 -15.72
CA ARG A 197 9.27 5.17 -15.64
C ARG A 197 8.86 5.66 -17.02
N ASN A 198 9.85 6.06 -17.84
CA ASN A 198 9.59 6.54 -19.19
C ASN A 198 9.03 5.45 -20.10
N GLY A 199 9.55 4.22 -20.00
CA GLY A 199 9.03 3.09 -20.75
C GLY A 199 7.55 2.82 -20.46
N PHE A 200 7.17 2.85 -19.18
CA PHE A 200 5.79 2.67 -18.77
C PHE A 200 4.90 3.83 -19.25
N ILE A 201 5.22 5.08 -18.92
CA ILE A 201 4.33 6.21 -19.27
C ILE A 201 4.18 6.38 -20.79
N ASN A 202 5.27 6.25 -21.56
CA ASN A 202 5.22 6.34 -23.02
C ASN A 202 4.27 5.27 -23.61
N LYS A 203 4.22 4.07 -23.02
CA LYS A 203 3.32 3.03 -23.48
C LYS A 203 1.86 3.33 -23.13
N VAL A 204 1.59 3.87 -21.93
CA VAL A 204 0.24 4.31 -21.54
C VAL A 204 -0.26 5.43 -22.45
N GLU A 205 0.60 6.42 -22.76
CA GLU A 205 0.29 7.51 -23.68
C GLU A 205 0.03 6.99 -25.10
N ASN A 206 0.84 6.05 -25.59
CA ASN A 206 0.62 5.44 -26.90
C ASN A 206 -0.72 4.70 -26.96
N LEU A 207 -1.08 3.93 -25.92
CA LEU A 207 -2.39 3.26 -25.84
C LEU A 207 -3.55 4.26 -25.84
N LEU A 208 -3.40 5.39 -25.14
CA LEU A 208 -4.40 6.46 -25.13
C LEU A 208 -4.57 7.06 -26.54
N ASN A 209 -3.47 7.26 -27.28
CA ASN A 209 -3.48 7.77 -28.65
C ASN A 209 -4.04 6.76 -29.67
N GLU A 210 -3.88 5.46 -29.42
CA GLU A 210 -4.40 4.38 -30.28
C GLU A 210 -5.91 4.14 -30.06
N GLN A 211 -6.42 4.31 -28.84
CA GLN A 211 -7.83 4.03 -28.48
C GLN A 211 -8.81 5.18 -28.78
N VAL A 212 -8.47 6.13 -29.66
CA VAL A 212 -9.31 7.30 -29.99
C VAL A 212 -10.60 6.87 -30.73
N ASN A 213 -11.61 6.46 -29.95
CA ASN A 213 -13.03 6.59 -30.26
C ASN A 213 -13.61 7.73 -29.40
N GLU A 214 -14.76 8.28 -29.82
CA GLU A 214 -15.42 9.50 -29.33
C GLU A 214 -15.26 9.80 -27.81
N GLY A 215 -14.17 10.48 -27.42
CA GLY A 215 -14.00 10.99 -26.05
C GLY A 215 -12.59 10.97 -25.45
N ASN A 216 -11.57 10.41 -26.13
CA ASN A 216 -10.16 10.39 -25.66
C ASN A 216 -9.97 9.82 -24.24
N TYR A 217 -10.43 8.59 -23.98
CA TYR A 217 -10.23 7.92 -22.69
C TYR A 217 -9.72 6.49 -22.88
N LEU A 218 -8.83 6.06 -21.99
CA LEU A 218 -8.24 4.71 -21.95
C LEU A 218 -9.00 3.85 -20.93
N SER A 219 -9.54 2.71 -21.36
CA SER A 219 -10.22 1.78 -20.44
C SER A 219 -9.22 0.87 -19.72
N GLY A 220 -9.51 0.53 -18.46
CA GLY A 220 -8.75 -0.46 -17.68
C GLY A 220 -7.59 0.09 -16.84
N PHE A 221 -7.26 1.37 -16.95
CA PHE A 221 -6.23 2.03 -16.14
C PHE A 221 -6.88 2.99 -15.12
N SER A 222 -6.72 2.68 -13.84
CA SER A 222 -7.29 3.44 -12.74
C SER A 222 -6.57 3.09 -11.43
N PRO A 223 -6.69 3.94 -10.40
CA PRO A 223 -6.21 3.60 -9.06
C PRO A 223 -6.66 2.23 -8.57
N ALA A 224 -7.87 1.75 -8.87
CA ALA A 224 -8.30 0.42 -8.44
C ALA A 224 -7.68 -0.74 -9.25
N THR A 225 -7.21 -0.49 -10.47
CA THR A 225 -6.74 -1.54 -11.39
C THR A 225 -5.22 -1.66 -11.47
N PHE A 226 -4.46 -0.60 -11.14
CA PHE A 226 -3.00 -0.69 -11.11
C PHE A 226 -2.52 -1.82 -10.19
N PRO A 227 -1.45 -2.56 -10.56
CA PRO A 227 -0.80 -3.50 -9.67
C PRO A 227 -0.34 -2.83 -8.37
N ASN A 228 -0.33 -3.58 -7.27
CA ASN A 228 0.19 -3.13 -5.99
C ASN A 228 1.73 -2.97 -6.02
N LEU A 229 2.40 -3.79 -6.85
CA LEU A 229 3.85 -3.78 -7.01
C LEU A 229 4.26 -4.17 -8.42
N ILE A 230 5.24 -3.47 -8.98
CA ILE A 230 5.95 -3.86 -10.19
C ILE A 230 7.44 -3.89 -9.85
N ILE A 231 8.07 -5.05 -9.94
CA ILE A 231 9.52 -5.22 -9.77
C ILE A 231 10.15 -5.35 -11.16
N CYS A 232 11.18 -4.56 -11.42
CA CYS A 232 12.03 -4.67 -12.60
C CYS A 232 13.48 -4.64 -12.15
N ASN A 233 14.15 -5.80 -12.13
CA ASN A 233 15.51 -5.92 -11.61
C ASN A 233 15.57 -5.48 -10.12
N ASN A 234 16.27 -4.38 -9.81
CA ASN A 234 16.40 -3.78 -8.49
C ASN A 234 15.55 -2.50 -8.31
N ILE A 235 14.63 -2.25 -9.24
CA ILE A 235 13.72 -1.10 -9.23
C ILE A 235 12.33 -1.61 -8.87
N SER A 236 11.60 -0.85 -8.08
CA SER A 236 10.19 -1.11 -7.82
C SER A 236 9.31 0.10 -8.13
N ILE A 237 8.08 -0.18 -8.55
CA ILE A 237 6.96 0.78 -8.54
C ILE A 237 5.95 0.23 -7.55
N VAL A 238 5.65 1.00 -6.52
CA VAL A 238 4.72 0.64 -5.45
C VAL A 238 3.47 1.49 -5.53
N LYS A 239 2.35 0.90 -5.11
CA LYS A 239 1.06 1.57 -5.08
C LYS A 239 0.76 2.14 -3.70
N ASN A 240 0.44 3.42 -3.64
CA ASN A 240 0.07 4.11 -2.39
C ASN A 240 -1.43 3.99 -2.15
N ASN A 241 -1.90 2.77 -1.87
CA ASN A 241 -3.30 2.48 -1.54
C ASN A 241 -3.59 2.50 -0.04
N GLY A 242 -2.70 3.09 0.76
CA GLY A 242 -2.84 3.24 2.20
C GLY A 242 -2.25 2.09 3.02
N MET A 243 -2.04 0.90 2.44
CA MET A 243 -1.51 -0.27 3.18
C MET A 243 -0.67 -1.20 2.29
N PRO A 244 0.62 -1.43 2.59
CA PRO A 244 1.42 -0.78 3.63
C PRO A 244 1.86 0.64 3.25
N PHE A 245 1.86 0.96 1.95
CA PHE A 245 2.31 2.26 1.45
C PHE A 245 1.14 3.22 1.27
N GLY A 246 1.30 4.45 1.76
CA GLY A 246 0.30 5.49 1.62
C GLY A 246 0.92 6.88 1.75
N ILE A 247 0.56 7.76 0.82
CA ILE A 247 0.83 9.18 0.94
C ILE A 247 -0.50 9.85 1.27
N PRO A 248 -0.62 10.47 2.45
CA PRO A 248 -1.84 11.13 2.79
C PRO A 248 -2.24 12.23 1.81
N PHE A 249 -3.55 12.37 1.61
CA PHE A 249 -4.04 13.40 0.72
C PHE A 249 -3.80 14.80 1.29
N SER A 250 -3.49 15.73 0.40
CA SER A 250 -3.49 17.17 0.68
C SER A 250 -4.92 17.70 0.81
N ASP A 251 -5.08 18.79 1.57
CA ASP A 251 -6.33 19.52 1.75
C ASP A 251 -6.60 20.53 0.63
N ASN A 252 -5.57 20.94 -0.14
CA ASN A 252 -5.70 21.99 -1.14
C ASN A 252 -6.41 21.52 -2.42
N LYS A 253 -5.87 20.47 -3.04
CA LYS A 253 -6.38 19.90 -4.29
C LYS A 253 -6.23 18.40 -4.27
N PHE A 254 -7.28 17.69 -4.68
CA PHE A 254 -7.24 16.23 -4.71
C PHE A 254 -6.32 15.74 -5.81
N PHE A 255 -5.12 15.32 -5.41
CA PHE A 255 -4.22 14.48 -6.18
C PHE A 255 -3.92 13.25 -5.33
N TRP A 256 -4.20 12.08 -5.88
CA TRP A 256 -3.78 10.83 -5.30
C TRP A 256 -2.46 10.43 -5.95
N GLU A 257 -1.36 10.52 -5.21
CA GLU A 257 -0.03 10.00 -5.56
C GLU A 257 -0.04 8.47 -5.64
N VAL A 258 -0.78 7.91 -6.61
CA VAL A 258 -1.19 6.51 -6.63
C VAL A 258 -0.03 5.54 -6.83
N LEU A 259 1.01 5.94 -7.58
CA LEU A 259 2.20 5.14 -7.80
C LEU A 259 3.45 5.97 -7.51
N THR A 260 4.35 5.40 -6.74
CA THR A 260 5.71 5.89 -6.51
C THR A 260 6.71 4.85 -6.97
N SER A 261 7.96 5.25 -7.19
CA SER A 261 9.03 4.35 -7.60
C SER A 261 10.25 4.50 -6.70
N SER A 262 11.03 3.43 -6.60
CA SER A 262 12.29 3.44 -5.85
C SER A 262 13.31 2.50 -6.46
N THR A 263 14.58 2.81 -6.20
CA THR A 263 15.70 1.88 -6.36
C THR A 263 16.09 1.35 -4.99
N GLY A 264 16.47 0.07 -4.90
CA GLY A 264 16.92 -0.50 -3.64
C GLY A 264 16.49 -1.95 -3.47
N ASP A 265 15.64 -2.21 -2.46
CA ASP A 265 15.24 -3.56 -2.04
C ASP A 265 13.80 -3.90 -2.48
N PRO A 266 13.58 -4.32 -3.74
CA PRO A 266 12.25 -4.70 -4.21
C PRO A 266 11.69 -5.94 -3.51
N ILE A 267 12.56 -6.79 -2.93
CA ILE A 267 12.12 -7.95 -2.15
C ILE A 267 11.55 -7.51 -0.81
N LYS A 268 12.12 -6.47 -0.18
CA LYS A 268 11.50 -5.85 1.00
C LYS A 268 10.09 -5.36 0.69
N ASN A 269 9.90 -4.63 -0.40
CA ASN A 269 8.57 -4.15 -0.83
C ASN A 269 7.58 -5.30 -1.10
N LEU A 270 8.07 -6.41 -1.68
CA LEU A 270 7.28 -7.63 -1.87
C LEU A 270 6.82 -8.21 -0.53
N LEU A 271 7.74 -8.34 0.42
CA LEU A 271 7.45 -8.86 1.76
C LEU A 271 6.47 -7.95 2.50
N GLU A 272 6.68 -6.63 2.51
CA GLU A 272 5.79 -5.68 3.17
C GLU A 272 4.35 -5.81 2.65
N ILE A 273 4.15 -5.90 1.34
CA ILE A 273 2.81 -6.06 0.74
C ILE A 273 2.16 -7.40 1.14
N ILE A 274 2.91 -8.50 1.02
CA ILE A 274 2.38 -9.84 1.30
C ILE A 274 2.09 -10.00 2.80
N TRP A 275 3.05 -9.65 3.65
CA TRP A 275 2.91 -9.80 5.10
C TRP A 275 1.87 -8.85 5.65
N THR A 276 1.65 -7.66 5.06
CA THR A 276 0.53 -6.77 5.45
C THR A 276 -0.80 -7.46 5.20
N LYS A 277 -0.99 -8.08 4.03
CA LYS A 277 -2.20 -8.87 3.75
C LYS A 277 -2.38 -10.04 4.72
N LEU A 278 -1.30 -10.73 5.07
CA LEU A 278 -1.34 -11.83 6.04
C LEU A 278 -1.65 -11.35 7.46
N SER A 279 -1.07 -10.23 7.88
CA SER A 279 -1.27 -9.61 9.19
C SER A 279 -2.74 -9.31 9.42
N TYR A 280 -3.37 -8.55 8.52
CA TYR A 280 -4.80 -8.29 8.60
C TYR A 280 -5.65 -9.57 8.48
N LYS A 281 -5.36 -10.45 7.52
CA LYS A 281 -6.18 -11.66 7.28
C LYS A 281 -6.20 -12.62 8.47
N PHE A 282 -5.09 -12.76 9.18
CA PHE A 282 -4.93 -13.75 10.24
C PHE A 282 -4.75 -13.13 11.64
N GLY A 283 -4.86 -11.81 11.78
CA GLY A 283 -4.64 -11.09 13.03
C GLY A 283 -3.21 -11.25 13.57
N ILE A 284 -2.22 -11.34 12.68
CA ILE A 284 -0.81 -11.50 13.08
C ILE A 284 -0.27 -10.12 13.45
N SER A 285 0.39 -10.02 14.60
CA SER A 285 1.02 -8.76 15.02
C SER A 285 1.98 -8.23 13.95
N SER A 286 1.90 -6.93 13.69
CA SER A 286 2.84 -6.15 12.87
C SER A 286 4.30 -6.28 13.33
N LYS A 287 4.57 -6.72 14.56
CA LYS A 287 5.95 -6.99 15.02
C LYS A 287 6.69 -8.03 14.16
N ILE A 288 5.98 -8.81 13.34
CA ILE A 288 6.58 -9.71 12.35
C ILE A 288 7.44 -8.98 11.29
N PHE A 289 7.18 -7.69 11.02
CA PHE A 289 7.95 -6.88 10.08
C PHE A 289 9.33 -6.49 10.65
N GLY A 290 9.58 -6.75 11.94
CA GLY A 290 10.75 -6.28 12.66
C GLY A 290 10.57 -4.86 13.18
N ASP A 291 11.69 -4.20 13.49
CA ASP A 291 11.74 -2.83 13.99
C ASP A 291 11.51 -1.84 12.84
N ASP A 292 10.28 -1.75 12.34
CA ASP A 292 9.90 -0.85 11.24
C ASP A 292 9.69 0.60 11.70
N PHE A 293 10.71 1.16 12.35
CA PHE A 293 10.69 2.54 12.88
C PHE A 293 11.27 3.55 11.89
N SER A 294 11.33 3.19 10.61
CA SER A 294 11.84 4.06 9.55
C SER A 294 10.86 4.12 8.38
N ILE A 295 10.55 5.33 7.95
CA ILE A 295 9.74 5.59 6.78
C ILE A 295 10.64 5.51 5.55
N GLU A 296 10.34 4.56 4.66
CA GLU A 296 11.01 4.49 3.36
C GLU A 296 10.64 5.66 2.47
N GLN A 297 11.64 6.23 1.82
CA GLN A 297 11.44 7.29 0.85
C GLN A 297 11.24 6.68 -0.53
N THR A 298 10.33 7.25 -1.31
CA THR A 298 10.09 6.88 -2.71
C THR A 298 9.98 8.13 -3.56
N HIS A 299 10.27 8.01 -4.86
CA HIS A 299 10.07 9.10 -5.81
C HIS A 299 8.60 9.11 -6.28
N PRO A 300 7.92 10.26 -6.31
CA PRO A 300 6.59 10.36 -6.92
C PRO A 300 6.66 9.95 -8.39
N PHE A 301 5.69 9.17 -8.87
CA PHE A 301 5.67 8.70 -10.26
C PHE A 301 4.37 9.05 -10.98
N LEU A 302 3.23 8.48 -10.58
CA LEU A 302 1.93 8.80 -11.17
C LEU A 302 0.97 9.29 -10.09
N ALA A 303 0.38 10.46 -10.34
CA ALA A 303 -0.74 10.99 -9.58
C ALA A 303 -2.04 10.89 -10.39
N CYS A 304 -3.18 10.80 -9.71
CA CYS A 304 -4.51 10.74 -10.32
C CYS A 304 -5.44 11.77 -9.69
N THR A 305 -6.30 12.38 -10.50
CA THR A 305 -7.45 13.17 -10.01
C THR A 305 -8.73 12.75 -10.74
N ASN A 306 -9.87 13.07 -10.15
CA ASN A 306 -11.16 12.70 -10.70
C ASN A 306 -11.49 13.55 -11.94
N LYS A 307 -11.90 12.89 -13.03
CA LYS A 307 -12.34 13.55 -14.26
C LYS A 307 -13.76 13.14 -14.61
N LYS A 308 -14.64 14.12 -14.76
CA LYS A 308 -15.96 13.87 -15.37
C LYS A 308 -15.78 13.85 -16.89
N ILE A 309 -16.14 12.74 -17.55
CA ILE A 309 -15.98 12.57 -19.00
C ILE A 309 -17.24 13.06 -19.72
N LYS A 310 -18.34 12.29 -19.66
CA LYS A 310 -19.65 12.63 -20.25
C LYS A 310 -20.79 12.01 -19.42
N GLY A 311 -21.87 12.77 -19.21
CA GLY A 311 -23.04 12.29 -18.45
C GLY A 311 -22.68 11.87 -17.03
N HIS A 312 -22.95 10.60 -16.69
CA HIS A 312 -22.60 9.96 -15.43
C HIS A 312 -21.26 9.18 -15.47
N LEU A 313 -20.50 9.26 -16.57
CA LEU A 313 -19.20 8.60 -16.65
C LEU A 313 -18.12 9.44 -15.97
N HIS A 314 -17.51 8.84 -14.96
CA HIS A 314 -16.35 9.35 -14.24
C HIS A 314 -15.11 8.50 -14.62
N GLY A 315 -13.99 9.17 -14.78
CA GLY A 315 -12.68 8.57 -15.00
C GLY A 315 -11.60 9.29 -14.19
N TRP A 316 -10.36 9.07 -14.59
CA TRP A 316 -9.18 9.62 -13.92
C TRP A 316 -8.32 10.39 -14.92
N ASP A 317 -7.96 11.63 -14.58
CA ASP A 317 -6.82 12.29 -15.23
C ASP A 317 -5.56 11.80 -14.53
N ILE A 318 -4.58 11.32 -15.31
CA ILE A 318 -3.29 10.80 -14.83
C ILE A 318 -2.24 11.89 -15.06
N TYR A 319 -1.43 12.14 -14.04
CA TYR A 319 -0.31 13.09 -14.07
C TYR A 319 0.98 12.33 -13.86
N TYR A 320 1.93 12.51 -14.78
CA TYR A 320 3.28 11.98 -14.66
C TYR A 320 4.20 12.99 -13.99
N HIS A 321 4.86 12.56 -12.92
CA HIS A 321 5.92 13.34 -12.29
C HIS A 321 7.21 13.14 -13.09
N GLU A 322 7.53 14.10 -13.95
CA GLU A 322 8.79 14.04 -14.70
C GLU A 322 9.97 14.31 -13.76
N LEU A 323 10.88 13.34 -13.66
CA LEU A 323 12.13 13.45 -12.92
C LEU A 323 13.29 13.10 -13.85
N SER A 324 14.32 13.93 -13.85
CA SER A 324 15.55 13.65 -14.60
C SER A 324 16.29 12.44 -14.01
N LYS A 325 17.11 11.80 -14.84
CA LYS A 325 17.97 10.70 -14.40
C LYS A 325 18.82 11.07 -13.17
N ASN A 326 19.39 12.28 -13.16
CA ASN A 326 20.20 12.75 -12.04
C ASN A 326 19.40 12.90 -10.74
N GLN A 327 18.11 13.27 -10.81
CA GLN A 327 17.26 13.35 -9.61
C GLN A 327 16.95 11.96 -9.05
N LEU A 328 16.76 10.97 -9.93
CA LEU A 328 16.45 9.59 -9.54
C LEU A 328 17.68 8.80 -9.04
N GLU A 329 18.89 9.26 -9.38
CA GLU A 329 20.14 8.68 -8.87
C GLU A 329 20.51 9.18 -7.47
N ILE A 330 19.79 10.17 -6.93
CA ILE A 330 19.97 10.61 -5.55
C ILE A 330 19.52 9.47 -4.63
N PRO A 331 20.40 8.94 -3.74
CA PRO A 331 20.04 7.84 -2.87
C PRO A 331 18.86 8.19 -1.97
N LEU A 332 17.83 7.35 -2.00
CA LEU A 332 16.71 7.41 -1.07
C LEU A 332 17.21 6.96 0.30
N THR A 333 17.14 7.85 1.29
CA THR A 333 17.51 7.53 2.68
C THR A 333 16.25 7.37 3.51
N SER A 334 16.12 6.24 4.20
CA SER A 334 15.02 6.06 5.14
C SER A 334 15.11 7.10 6.25
N THR A 335 13.96 7.65 6.62
CA THR A 335 13.87 8.64 7.70
C THR A 335 13.27 7.97 8.92
N PRO A 336 13.84 8.10 10.12
CA PRO A 336 13.22 7.54 11.31
C PRO A 336 11.83 8.14 11.49
N TRP A 337 10.85 7.30 11.83
CA TRP A 337 9.55 7.76 12.27
C TRP A 337 9.73 8.65 13.52
N LYS A 338 8.92 9.70 13.62
CA LYS A 338 8.95 10.62 14.75
C LYS A 338 7.53 10.95 15.19
N PRO A 339 7.28 11.01 16.51
CA PRO A 339 6.03 11.52 17.04
C PRO A 339 5.93 13.03 16.84
N VAL A 340 4.73 13.56 17.06
CA VAL A 340 4.48 15.00 17.00
C VAL A 340 4.99 15.65 18.28
N GLU A 341 5.86 16.65 18.16
CA GLU A 341 6.20 17.52 19.29
C GLU A 341 5.03 18.48 19.55
N ILE A 342 4.50 18.46 20.77
CA ILE A 342 3.34 19.25 21.19
C ILE A 342 3.69 20.16 22.36
N ASN A 343 2.82 21.13 22.64
CA ASN A 343 2.94 21.99 23.81
C ASN A 343 2.01 21.51 24.96
N PRO A 344 2.16 22.05 26.18
CA PRO A 344 1.34 21.64 27.33
C PRO A 344 -0.18 21.77 27.10
N ASN A 345 -0.63 22.79 26.36
CA ASN A 345 -2.06 22.99 26.11
C ASN A 345 -2.65 21.90 25.23
N LEU A 346 -1.91 21.50 24.18
CA LEU A 346 -2.32 20.37 23.34
C LEU A 346 -2.30 19.05 24.13
N GLN A 347 -1.34 18.87 25.05
CA GLN A 347 -1.29 17.69 25.92
C GLN A 347 -2.55 17.56 26.78
N VAL A 348 -3.02 18.65 27.42
CA VAL A 348 -4.24 18.60 28.23
C VAL A 348 -5.44 18.14 27.40
N ILE A 349 -5.65 18.75 26.23
CA ILE A 349 -6.78 18.43 25.34
C ILE A 349 -6.70 16.96 24.88
N LEU A 350 -5.51 16.50 24.50
CA LEU A 350 -5.28 15.12 24.07
C LEU A 350 -5.54 14.09 25.17
N LEU A 351 -5.15 14.38 26.42
CA LEU A 351 -5.42 13.51 27.57
C LEU A 351 -6.92 13.45 27.91
N ILE A 352 -7.61 14.59 27.83
CA ILE A 352 -9.07 14.64 28.02
C ILE A 352 -9.76 13.81 26.93
N LEU A 353 -9.41 14.02 25.65
CA LEU A 353 -9.90 13.22 24.52
C LEU A 353 -9.65 11.71 24.72
N GLY A 354 -8.45 11.33 25.17
CA GLY A 354 -8.12 9.93 25.46
C GLY A 354 -8.98 9.31 26.57
N SER A 355 -9.47 10.12 27.51
CA SER A 355 -10.34 9.66 28.59
C SER A 355 -11.83 9.68 28.26
N GLN A 356 -12.30 10.69 27.53
CA GLN A 356 -13.73 10.92 27.25
C GLN A 356 -14.17 10.39 25.89
N GLY A 357 -13.23 10.16 24.97
CA GLY A 357 -13.46 9.70 23.60
C GLY A 357 -13.82 10.80 22.60
N SER A 358 -14.50 11.87 23.05
CA SER A 358 -14.82 13.04 22.22
C SER A 358 -15.01 14.32 23.03
N ILE A 359 -14.77 15.47 22.40
CA ILE A 359 -15.06 16.81 22.94
C ILE A 359 -15.96 17.56 21.96
N ASP A 360 -17.05 18.19 22.44
CA ASP A 360 -17.87 19.11 21.63
C ASP A 360 -17.20 20.49 21.57
N ILE A 361 -16.64 20.85 20.41
CA ILE A 361 -15.85 22.09 20.29
C ILE A 361 -16.68 23.38 20.35
N GLU A 362 -18.01 23.27 20.31
CA GLU A 362 -18.93 24.42 20.34
C GLU A 362 -19.73 24.53 21.64
N ASN A 363 -20.01 23.41 22.32
CA ASN A 363 -20.92 23.41 23.48
C ASN A 363 -20.30 22.86 24.77
N ASP A 364 -19.07 22.33 24.73
CA ASP A 364 -18.40 21.85 25.93
C ASP A 364 -17.87 23.04 26.76
N GLU A 365 -18.56 23.34 27.86
CA GLU A 365 -18.20 24.46 28.76
C GLU A 365 -16.78 24.32 29.32
N GLU A 366 -16.34 23.10 29.66
CA GLU A 366 -14.99 22.87 30.21
C GLU A 366 -13.91 23.16 29.17
N PHE A 367 -14.14 22.75 27.91
CA PHE A 367 -13.24 23.05 26.80
C PHE A 367 -13.18 24.55 26.51
N LEU A 368 -14.33 25.22 26.41
CA LEU A 368 -14.40 26.64 26.12
C LEU A 368 -13.77 27.50 27.24
N ASP A 369 -14.05 27.15 28.49
CA ASP A 369 -13.43 27.79 29.66
C ASP A 369 -11.91 27.55 29.69
N TYR A 370 -11.44 26.36 29.31
CA TYR A 370 -10.00 26.07 29.20
C TYR A 370 -9.33 26.97 28.14
N ILE A 371 -9.93 27.08 26.96
CA ILE A 371 -9.44 27.94 25.87
C ILE A 371 -9.38 29.41 26.33
N GLN A 372 -10.44 29.91 26.97
CA GLN A 372 -10.51 31.29 27.44
C GLN A 372 -9.53 31.57 28.58
N SER A 373 -9.44 30.68 29.58
CA SER A 373 -8.59 30.87 30.77
C SER A 373 -7.09 30.83 30.46
N HIS A 374 -6.70 30.25 29.33
CA HIS A 374 -5.31 30.15 28.88
C HIS A 374 -4.99 31.10 27.71
N ASP A 375 -5.86 32.07 27.43
CA ASP A 375 -5.73 33.05 26.32
C ASP A 375 -5.44 32.39 24.97
N LEU A 376 -6.09 31.26 24.68
CA LEU A 376 -5.89 30.50 23.46
C LEU A 376 -6.89 30.90 22.37
N ILE A 377 -6.47 30.80 21.11
CA ILE A 377 -7.36 30.95 19.95
C ILE A 377 -7.86 29.55 19.58
N LYS A 378 -9.18 29.33 19.73
CA LYS A 378 -9.85 28.03 19.51
C LYS A 378 -9.47 27.43 18.15
N GLU A 379 -9.58 28.22 17.09
CA GLU A 379 -9.33 27.80 15.72
C GLU A 379 -7.87 27.39 15.51
N GLU A 380 -6.91 28.12 16.08
CA GLU A 380 -5.49 27.75 15.97
C GLU A 380 -5.15 26.45 16.70
N ILE A 381 -5.78 26.19 17.85
CA ILE A 381 -5.60 24.95 18.60
C ILE A 381 -6.17 23.77 17.83
N ILE A 382 -7.38 23.93 17.30
CA ILE A 382 -8.03 22.94 16.44
C ILE A 382 -7.17 22.64 15.21
N ASP A 383 -6.72 23.67 14.51
CA ASP A 383 -5.90 23.51 13.29
C ASP A 383 -4.59 22.80 13.59
N LYS A 384 -3.93 23.11 14.72
CA LYS A 384 -2.70 22.41 15.15
C LYS A 384 -2.97 20.93 15.47
N LEU A 385 -4.06 20.62 16.17
CA LEU A 385 -4.40 19.23 16.49
C LEU A 385 -4.77 18.44 15.23
N VAL A 386 -5.59 18.99 14.33
CA VAL A 386 -5.99 18.32 13.09
C VAL A 386 -4.79 18.14 12.16
N SER A 387 -3.96 19.18 11.98
CA SER A 387 -2.75 19.09 11.14
C SER A 387 -1.70 18.13 11.70
N SER A 388 -1.70 17.89 13.02
CA SER A 388 -0.87 16.86 13.66
C SER A 388 -1.30 15.43 13.33
N ARG A 389 -2.51 15.24 12.79
CA ARG A 389 -3.12 13.93 12.47
C ARG A 389 -3.30 13.02 13.70
N LEU A 390 -3.33 13.60 14.89
CA LEU A 390 -3.70 12.88 16.12
C LEU A 390 -5.21 12.87 16.33
N VAL A 391 -5.92 13.86 15.78
CA VAL A 391 -7.37 14.03 15.93
C VAL A 391 -8.04 14.33 14.60
N TYR A 392 -9.34 14.15 14.56
CA TYR A 392 -10.21 14.63 13.48
C TYR A 392 -11.47 15.29 14.08
N ILE A 393 -12.19 16.07 13.26
CA ILE A 393 -13.43 16.72 13.65
C ILE A 393 -14.56 16.24 12.74
N GLU A 394 -15.69 15.88 13.35
CA GLU A 394 -16.91 15.49 12.66
C GLU A 394 -18.14 15.96 13.46
N ASN A 395 -19.06 16.70 12.83
CA ASN A 395 -20.27 17.19 13.49
C ASN A 395 -19.99 17.95 14.80
N ASN A 396 -19.01 18.86 14.79
CA ASN A 396 -18.50 19.60 15.97
C ASN A 396 -17.88 18.74 17.07
N GLN A 397 -17.71 17.42 16.85
CA GLN A 397 -17.05 16.53 17.79
C GLN A 397 -15.59 16.36 17.39
N MET A 398 -14.68 16.76 18.26
CA MET A 398 -13.27 16.40 18.16
C MET A 398 -13.07 14.99 18.71
N ARG A 399 -12.36 14.12 17.98
CA ARG A 399 -12.11 12.72 18.33
C ARG A 399 -10.70 12.29 17.96
N LEU A 400 -10.19 11.25 18.62
CA LEU A 400 -8.88 10.68 18.29
C LEU A 400 -8.90 9.96 16.95
N LEU A 401 -7.84 10.17 16.17
CA LEU A 401 -7.58 9.40 14.94
C LEU A 401 -6.77 8.13 15.23
N THR A 402 -5.94 8.17 16.27
CA THR A 402 -5.01 7.12 16.67
C THR A 402 -5.71 5.95 17.37
N ASP A 403 -5.19 4.73 17.21
CA ASP A 403 -5.69 3.54 17.91
C ASP A 403 -5.21 3.51 19.37
N ASN A 404 -3.95 3.90 19.62
CA ASN A 404 -3.36 3.94 20.95
C ASN A 404 -2.60 5.26 21.16
N LEU A 405 -3.32 6.32 21.57
CA LEU A 405 -2.69 7.61 21.84
C LEU A 405 -1.83 7.52 23.10
N ASN A 406 -0.52 7.76 22.93
CA ASN A 406 0.38 7.97 24.06
C ASN A 406 0.97 9.37 24.02
N VAL A 407 1.10 9.99 25.20
CA VAL A 407 1.73 11.30 25.40
C VAL A 407 2.85 11.16 26.42
N VAL A 408 4.03 11.69 26.09
CA VAL A 408 5.25 11.47 26.85
C VAL A 408 6.01 12.78 27.06
N ASN A 409 6.50 12.99 28.27
CA ASN A 409 7.35 14.13 28.63
C ASN A 409 8.81 13.67 28.73
N THR A 410 9.72 14.39 28.10
CA THR A 410 11.16 14.10 28.17
C THR A 410 11.85 14.97 29.24
N PRO A 411 13.02 14.57 29.76
CA PRO A 411 13.66 15.30 30.86
C PRO A 411 14.18 16.70 30.49
N ASP A 412 14.25 17.04 29.20
CA ASP A 412 14.55 18.38 28.70
C ASP A 412 13.30 19.26 28.51
N GLY A 413 12.13 18.79 28.93
CA GLY A 413 10.89 19.55 28.92
C GLY A 413 10.14 19.55 27.58
N LYS A 414 10.53 18.70 26.62
CA LYS A 414 9.72 18.48 25.41
C LYS A 414 8.59 17.50 25.69
N ILE A 415 7.53 17.63 24.92
CA ILE A 415 6.34 16.78 24.99
C ILE A 415 6.09 16.19 23.62
N PHE A 416 5.93 14.88 23.55
CA PHE A 416 5.63 14.17 22.32
C PHE A 416 4.32 13.42 22.43
N ALA A 417 3.57 13.37 21.33
CA ALA A 417 2.37 12.56 21.20
C ALA A 417 2.37 11.77 19.89
N GLY A 418 1.85 10.56 19.91
CA GLY A 418 1.79 9.69 18.75
C GLY A 418 0.90 8.48 18.99
N ASP A 419 0.54 7.81 17.90
CA ASP A 419 -0.03 6.46 17.96
C ASP A 419 1.09 5.48 18.33
N ASP A 420 0.85 4.64 19.33
CA ASP A 420 1.77 3.64 19.83
C ASP A 420 1.16 2.23 19.69
N LYS A 421 0.36 2.02 18.62
CA LYS A 421 -0.23 0.72 18.28
C LYS A 421 0.85 -0.38 18.13
N ASN A 422 2.00 -0.06 17.53
CA ASN A 422 3.07 -1.05 17.30
C ASN A 422 4.34 -0.81 18.15
N GLY A 423 4.38 0.23 18.97
CA GLY A 423 5.52 0.56 19.85
C GLY A 423 6.46 1.64 19.29
N GLU A 424 6.05 2.35 18.24
CA GLU A 424 6.86 3.37 17.56
C GLU A 424 7.25 4.52 18.48
N LEU A 425 6.34 4.97 19.34
CA LEU A 425 6.62 6.04 20.30
C LEU A 425 7.60 5.56 21.37
N GLN A 426 7.43 4.34 21.88
CA GLN A 426 8.33 3.75 22.86
C GLN A 426 9.75 3.63 22.30
N GLN A 427 9.91 3.14 21.07
CA GLN A 427 11.23 3.03 20.47
C GLN A 427 11.85 4.41 20.18
N PHE A 428 11.06 5.37 19.68
CA PHE A 428 11.53 6.73 19.49
C PHE A 428 12.11 7.30 20.78
N LEU A 429 11.43 7.12 21.91
CA LEU A 429 11.90 7.58 23.22
C LEU A 429 13.22 6.94 23.64
N LEU A 430 13.36 5.62 23.49
CA LEU A 430 14.62 4.91 23.80
C LEU A 430 15.78 5.50 23.00
N ASN A 431 15.59 5.65 21.68
CA ASN A 431 16.60 6.24 20.79
C ASN A 431 16.89 7.70 21.12
N TYR A 432 15.87 8.48 21.49
CA TYR A 432 16.00 9.89 21.86
C TYR A 432 16.83 10.06 23.12
N LEU A 433 16.53 9.28 24.17
CA LEU A 433 17.26 9.31 25.44
C LEU A 433 18.70 8.82 25.26
N GLU A 434 18.93 7.75 24.51
CA GLU A 434 20.29 7.26 24.24
C GLU A 434 21.17 8.31 23.55
N LYS A 435 20.66 8.99 22.52
CA LYS A 435 21.43 10.01 21.79
C LYS A 435 21.75 11.25 22.62
N LYS A 436 20.95 11.52 23.64
CA LYS A 436 21.05 12.74 24.45
C LYS A 436 21.91 12.57 25.70
N TYR A 437 21.96 11.34 26.24
CA TYR A 437 22.66 11.03 27.50
C TYR A 437 23.85 10.07 27.33
N LYS A 438 24.21 9.70 26.09
CA LYS A 438 25.56 9.26 25.73
C LYS A 438 26.41 10.47 25.38
#